data_AF-A0A7V4AMW7-F1
#
_entry.id   AF-A0A7V4AMW7-F1
#
_cell.length_a   1.000
_cell.length_b   1.000
_cell.length_c   1.000
_cell.angle_alpha   90.00
_cell.angle_beta   90.00
_cell.angle_gamma   90.00
#
_symmetry.space_group_name_H-M   'P 1'
#
loop_
_entity.id
_entity.type
_entity.pdbx_description
1 polymer ?
#
loop_
_entity_poly.entity_id
_entity_poly.type
_entity_poly.pdbx_seq_one_letter_code
_entity_poly.pdbx_strand_id
1 'polypeptide(L)' 'MRVCDLPPEAILIQDSQERQAVLESLGLEELLDEYPTLFVLVGDAEYRKVWGVHGFVPYLDEPVEVLYAAGA' A
#
# COMPACT_ATOMS: atom_id res chain seq x y z
N MET A 1 2.45 -12.72 1.44
CA MET A 1 3.50 -12.13 0.58
C MET A 1 4.38 -11.29 1.48
N ARG A 2 5.66 -11.11 1.13
CA ARG A 2 6.59 -10.24 1.87
C ARG A 2 6.93 -9.00 1.06
N VAL A 3 7.53 -7.99 1.69
CA VAL A 3 8.02 -6.78 1.02
C VAL A 3 8.97 -7.13 -0.14
N CYS A 4 9.86 -8.11 0.02
CA CYS A 4 10.79 -8.55 -1.03
C CYS A 4 10.13 -9.22 -2.23
N ASP A 5 8.88 -9.67 -2.09
CA ASP A 5 8.13 -10.33 -3.16
C ASP A 5 7.31 -9.32 -3.99
N LEU A 6 7.29 -8.04 -3.58
CA LEU A 6 6.55 -7.00 -4.28
C LEU A 6 7.18 -6.73 -5.67
N PRO A 7 6.34 -6.37 -6.66
CA PRO A 7 6.83 -5.99 -7.96
C PRO A 7 7.77 -4.78 -7.84
N PRO A 8 8.87 -4.71 -8.61
CA PRO A 8 9.82 -3.60 -8.54
C PRO A 8 9.20 -2.27 -8.98
N GLU A 9 8.06 -2.30 -9.67
CA GLU A 9 7.28 -1.11 -10.03
C GLU A 9 6.40 -0.59 -8.89
N ALA A 10 6.30 -1.30 -7.76
CA ALA A 10 5.56 -0.83 -6.60
C ALA A 10 6.25 0.40 -5.98
N ILE A 11 5.45 1.41 -5.68
CA ILE A 11 5.90 2.67 -5.09
C ILE A 11 5.66 2.62 -3.59
N LEU A 12 6.70 2.87 -2.81
CA LEU A 12 6.63 3.02 -1.36
C LEU A 12 6.00 4.37 -0.99
N ILE A 13 4.96 4.35 -0.15
CA ILE A 13 4.30 5.54 0.39
C ILE A 13 4.31 5.46 1.92
N GLN A 14 4.92 6.45 2.55
CA GLN A 14 5.00 6.57 4.02
C GLN A 14 4.58 7.94 4.52
N ASP A 15 4.48 8.93 3.63
CA ASP A 15 3.98 10.25 3.98
C ASP A 15 2.52 10.15 4.40
N SER A 16 2.17 10.80 5.52
CA SER A 16 0.83 10.67 6.09
C SER A 16 -0.26 11.23 5.18
N GLN A 17 0.01 12.30 4.42
CA GLN A 17 -0.96 12.91 3.52
C GLN A 17 -1.14 12.06 2.27
N GLU A 18 -0.05 11.52 1.70
CA GLU A 18 -0.14 10.61 0.56
C GLU A 18 -0.86 9.30 0.91
N ARG A 19 -0.55 8.70 2.06
CA ARG A 19 -1.27 7.50 2.55
C ARG A 19 -2.75 7.78 2.71
N GLN A 20 -3.10 8.89 3.36
CA GLN A 20 -4.48 9.31 3.54
C GLN A 20 -5.18 9.47 2.20
N ALA A 21 -4.58 10.17 1.23
CA ALA A 21 -5.16 10.35 -0.09
C ALA A 21 -5.38 9.01 -0.84
N VAL A 22 -4.45 8.06 -0.74
CA VAL A 22 -4.61 6.71 -1.32
C VAL A 22 -5.79 5.99 -0.68
N LEU A 23 -5.83 5.91 0.65
CA LEU A 23 -6.87 5.20 1.37
C LEU A 23 -8.26 5.84 1.19
N GLU A 24 -8.36 7.17 1.23
CA GLU A 24 -9.58 7.93 0.92
C GLU A 24 -10.09 7.64 -0.49
N SER A 25 -9.19 7.62 -1.49
CA SER A 25 -9.58 7.32 -2.87
C SER A 25 -10.17 5.91 -3.07
N LEU A 26 -9.87 5.00 -2.14
CA LEU A 26 -10.33 3.61 -2.13
C LEU A 26 -11.46 3.35 -1.12
N GLY A 27 -11.86 4.35 -0.32
CA GLY A 27 -12.85 4.22 0.73
C GLY A 27 -12.40 3.36 1.92
N LEU A 28 -11.10 3.39 2.25
CA LEU A 28 -10.44 2.61 3.31
C LEU A 28 -9.77 3.50 4.39
N GLU A 29 -10.36 4.66 4.65
CA GLU A 29 -9.83 5.71 5.53
C GLU A 29 -9.54 5.21 6.95
N GLU A 30 -10.33 4.25 7.43
CA GLU A 30 -10.20 3.63 8.74
C GLU A 30 -8.87 2.89 8.95
N LEU A 31 -8.20 2.52 7.86
CA LEU A 31 -6.94 1.78 7.88
C LEU A 31 -5.71 2.69 8.03
N LEU A 32 -5.90 4.02 8.08
CA LEU A 32 -4.80 4.99 8.10
C LEU A 32 -3.86 4.82 9.30
N ASP A 33 -4.40 4.47 10.47
CA ASP A 33 -3.62 4.26 11.69
C ASP A 33 -3.02 2.84 11.76
N GLU A 34 -3.60 1.88 11.03
CA GLU A 34 -3.15 0.48 11.03
C GLU A 34 -1.92 0.25 10.13
N TYR A 35 -1.84 0.93 8.99
CA TYR A 35 -0.81 0.65 7.98
C TYR A 35 0.14 1.83 7.74
N PRO A 36 1.05 2.16 8.68
CA PRO A 36 1.99 3.29 8.59
C PRO A 36 2.83 3.31 7.31
N THR A 37 2.91 2.19 6.60
CA THR A 37 3.55 2.07 5.30
C THR A 37 2.59 1.44 4.29
N LEU A 38 2.52 2.03 3.10
CA LEU A 38 1.82 1.47 1.94
C LEU A 38 2.79 1.19 0.80
N PHE A 39 2.47 0.18 0.00
CA PHE A 39 3.02 0.02 -1.35
C PHE A 39 1.88 0.11 -2.35
N VAL A 40 2.07 0.84 -3.44
CA VAL A 40 1.06 1.01 -4.48
C VAL A 40 1.60 0.62 -5.84
N LEU A 41 0.78 -0.06 -6.63
CA LEU A 41 1.02 -0.29 -8.04
C LEU A 41 -0.01 0.52 -8.83
N VAL A 42 0.48 1.45 -9.64
CA VAL A 42 -0.34 2.32 -10.49
C VAL A 42 -0.26 1.83 -11.94
N GLY A 43 -1.38 1.87 -12.65
CA GLY A 43 -1.41 1.68 -14.10
C GLY A 43 -2.54 2.50 -14.72
N ASP A 44 -2.38 2.96 -15.96
CA ASP A 44 -3.38 3.77 -16.69
C ASP A 44 -4.03 4.89 -15.85
N ALA A 45 -3.24 5.55 -14.99
CA ALA A 45 -3.64 6.61 -14.05
C ALA A 45 -4.54 6.19 -12.86
N GLU A 46 -4.70 4.89 -12.61
CA GLU A 46 -5.47 4.35 -11.49
C GLU A 46 -4.63 3.37 -10.65
N TYR A 47 -5.02 3.19 -9.37
CA TYR A 47 -4.41 2.15 -8.53
C TYR A 47 -4.85 0.78 -9.05
N ARG A 48 -3.87 -0.07 -9.41
CA ARG A 48 -4.13 -1.47 -9.73
C ARG A 48 -4.08 -2.36 -8.50
N LYS A 49 -3.19 -2.03 -7.56
CA LYS A 49 -3.05 -2.80 -6.32
C LYS A 49 -2.45 -1.95 -5.21
N VAL A 50 -2.95 -2.11 -4.00
CA VAL A 50 -2.42 -1.45 -2.80
C VAL A 50 -2.17 -2.51 -1.74
N TRP A 51 -0.97 -2.44 -1.15
CA TRP A 51 -0.57 -3.26 -0.04
C TRP A 51 -0.28 -2.40 1.19
N GLY A 52 -0.61 -2.92 2.37
CA GLY A 52 -0.32 -2.32 3.65
C GLY A 52 0.75 -3.10 4.41
N VAL A 53 1.56 -2.36 5.18
CA VAL A 53 2.52 -2.90 6.15
C VAL A 53 2.28 -2.21 7.49
N HIS A 54 2.15 -3.02 8.56
CA HIS A 54 1.92 -2.54 9.93
C HIS A 54 3.13 -1.80 10.52
N GLY A 55 4.33 -2.05 10.00
CA GLY A 55 5.56 -1.36 10.39
C GLY A 55 5.83 -0.07 9.60
N PHE A 56 6.33 0.96 10.30
CA PHE A 56 6.78 2.20 9.67
C PHE A 56 8.14 2.04 8.94
N VAL A 57 8.96 1.06 9.31
CA VAL A 57 10.22 0.77 8.60
C VAL A 57 10.11 -0.63 8.03
N PRO A 58 9.71 -0.78 6.74
CA PRO A 58 9.44 -2.09 6.17
C PRO A 58 10.75 -2.87 5.97
N TYR A 59 10.96 -3.94 6.73
CA TYR A 59 12.02 -4.90 6.43
C TYR A 59 11.63 -5.76 5.22
N LEU A 60 12.63 -6.26 4.49
CA LEU A 60 12.39 -7.05 3.28
C LEU A 60 11.55 -8.31 3.53
N ASP A 61 11.66 -8.91 4.72
CA ASP A 61 10.93 -10.11 5.11
C ASP A 61 9.59 -9.84 5.78
N GLU A 62 9.23 -8.56 5.98
CA GLU A 62 8.01 -8.16 6.65
C GLU A 62 6.77 -8.55 5.83
N PRO A 63 5.70 -9.06 6.46
CA PRO A 63 4.47 -9.40 5.75
C PRO A 63 3.80 -8.15 5.18
N VAL A 64 3.25 -8.31 3.97
CA VAL A 64 2.39 -7.31 3.33
C VAL A 64 0.97 -7.86 3.23
N GLU A 65 -0.02 -7.00 3.48
CA GLU A 65 -1.44 -7.31 3.34
C GLU A 65 -2.00 -6.63 2.08
N VAL A 66 -2.83 -7.35 1.31
CA VAL A 66 -3.48 -6.74 0.13
C VAL A 66 -4.70 -5.99 0.62
N LEU A 67 -4.67 -4.66 0.54
CA LEU A 67 -5.79 -3.80 0.93
C LEU A 67 -6.76 -3.60 -0.23
N TYR A 68 -6.23 -3.59 -1.47
CA TYR A 68 -7.01 -3.38 -2.67
C TYR A 68 -6.36 -4.07 -3.87
N ALA A 69 -7.17 -4.61 -4.78
CA ALA A 69 -6.75 -5.10 -6.09
C ALA A 69 -7.86 -4.86 -7.13
N ALA A 70 -7.54 -4.13 -8.19
CA ALA A 70 -8.45 -3.87 -9.30
C ALA A 70 -8.65 -5.15 -10.14
N GLY A 71 -9.91 -5.50 -10.42
CA GLY A 71 -10.26 -6.60 -11.34
C GLY A 71 -10.27 -8.01 -10.71
N ALA A 72 -10.54 -8.13 -9.41
CA ALA A 72 -10.91 -9.40 -8.77
C ALA A 72 -12.40 -9.74 -8.97
#